data_AF-A0A944BD83-F1
#
_entry.id   AF-A0A944BD83-F1
#
_cell.length_a   1.000
_cell.length_b   1.000
_cell.length_c   1.000
_cell.angle_alpha   90.00
_cell.angle_beta   90.00
_cell.angle_gamma   90.00
#
_symmetry.space_group_name_H-M   'P 1'
#
loop_
_entity.id
_entity.type
_entity.pdbx_description
1 polymer ?
#
loop_
_entity_poly.entity_id
_entity_poly.type
_entity_poly.pdbx_seq_one_letter_code
_entity_poly.pdbx_strand_id
1 'polypeptide(L)'
;MVRIASLIIMLCVFCISNAANYLTFAAEEDGSTFGIVNKNNNPDVQYSLDGGETWTALVEGDAITLAHKGDKALLRGNNPEVFSKGYNKYSSFTMTGKIAVSGSVMSLIDGTGETLVVPADYCFYSLFSGCTSLTQAPELSATTLADFCYYEMFKGCTSLTQAPELPATTLAGCCYNGMFRGCTSLTQAPELPATTLAVFCYREMFSGCTSLTQAPELPATTLADGCYQYMFSGCTSLTQAPELPATTLPATSDAESGCYSGMFSDCTSLTQAPALPATTLADECYSEMFEGCISLTQAPELPATTLAERCYGGMFRGCTSLTQAPELPATTLADYCYSFMFKGCTSLTQAPELPATTLADFCYYEMFKGCTRLTQTPELPATTLANCCYNFMFSGCTNLSEIRVAFVEWENSTDKVYNTYRWVENVAPTGTFYCPKALAEEYGESRIPEGWTVKYIDEGTGVSDAVASETTVWTEGNTIYVRGAEGDVEVYDMLGRLIVSKRNGQENIQIPVPQKGIYVVKVGTETHKVVL
;
A
#
# COMPACT_ATOMS: atom_id res chain seq x y z
N MET A 1 21.13 -27.58 -14.70
CA MET A 1 22.21 -27.29 -15.68
C MET A 1 22.41 -25.80 -15.96
N VAL A 2 21.50 -24.89 -15.57
CA VAL A 2 21.73 -23.43 -15.67
C VAL A 2 22.49 -22.85 -14.45
N ARG A 3 22.50 -23.54 -13.30
CA ARG A 3 23.27 -23.16 -12.09
C ARG A 3 24.77 -23.52 -12.09
N ILE A 4 25.31 -24.01 -13.20
CA ILE A 4 26.75 -24.32 -13.35
C ILE A 4 27.42 -23.36 -14.36
N ALA A 5 26.64 -22.59 -15.14
CA ALA A 5 27.19 -21.63 -16.11
C ALA A 5 27.71 -20.34 -15.44
N SER A 6 27.08 -19.87 -14.36
CA SER A 6 27.53 -18.66 -13.63
C SER A 6 28.77 -18.89 -12.77
N LEU A 7 29.13 -20.15 -12.47
CA LEU A 7 30.32 -20.48 -11.67
C LEU A 7 31.57 -20.76 -12.53
N ILE A 8 31.39 -20.98 -13.85
CA ILE A 8 32.50 -21.31 -14.77
C ILE A 8 33.15 -20.06 -15.38
N ILE A 9 32.51 -18.89 -15.31
CA ILE A 9 33.15 -17.61 -15.69
C ILE A 9 34.11 -17.10 -14.59
N MET A 10 34.01 -17.61 -13.36
CA MET A 10 34.84 -17.17 -12.23
C MET A 10 36.24 -17.83 -12.16
N LEU A 11 36.60 -18.72 -13.09
CA LEU A 11 37.85 -19.50 -13.02
C LEU A 11 38.74 -19.47 -14.27
N CYS A 12 38.46 -18.62 -15.27
CA CYS A 12 39.30 -18.47 -16.47
C CYS A 12 39.84 -17.05 -16.72
N VAL A 13 40.04 -16.26 -15.66
CA VAL A 13 40.72 -14.96 -15.79
C VAL A 13 41.77 -14.77 -14.69
N PHE A 14 42.75 -15.67 -14.59
CA PHE A 14 44.00 -15.43 -13.84
C PHE A 14 45.10 -14.85 -14.75
N CYS A 15 44.69 -13.99 -15.69
CA CYS A 15 45.54 -13.08 -16.45
C CYS A 15 44.79 -11.75 -16.65
N ILE A 16 44.32 -11.14 -15.56
CA ILE A 16 43.83 -9.76 -15.56
C ILE A 16 45.00 -8.87 -15.19
N SER A 17 45.43 -8.01 -16.09
CA SER A 17 46.19 -6.81 -15.73
C SER A 17 45.38 -6.04 -14.68
N ASN A 18 45.92 -5.81 -13.49
CA ASN A 18 45.42 -4.87 -12.45
C ASN A 18 45.19 -3.47 -13.05
N ALA A 19 44.13 -3.28 -13.83
CA ALA A 19 43.71 -1.99 -14.34
C ALA A 19 42.68 -1.44 -13.37
N ALA A 20 42.97 -0.28 -12.78
CA ALA A 20 42.06 0.42 -11.88
C ALA A 20 40.70 0.64 -12.56
N ASN A 21 39.63 0.40 -11.80
CA ASN A 21 38.24 0.53 -12.23
C ASN A 21 37.74 1.97 -12.00
N TYR A 22 38.33 2.92 -12.72
CA TYR A 22 37.99 4.33 -12.61
C TYR A 22 36.55 4.63 -13.01
N LEU A 23 35.88 5.45 -12.21
CA LEU A 23 34.62 6.07 -12.61
C LEU A 23 34.87 6.85 -13.91
N THR A 24 34.15 6.51 -14.97
CA THR A 24 34.43 7.01 -16.32
C THR A 24 33.20 7.64 -16.91
N PHE A 25 33.31 8.90 -17.33
CA PHE A 25 32.25 9.62 -18.02
C PHE A 25 32.56 9.61 -19.52
N ALA A 26 31.67 9.06 -20.33
CA ALA A 26 31.82 8.97 -21.77
C ALA A 26 30.73 9.77 -22.48
N ALA A 27 31.14 10.69 -23.38
CA ALA A 27 30.20 11.49 -24.15
C ALA A 27 29.51 10.64 -25.23
N GLU A 28 28.18 10.66 -25.26
CA GLU A 28 27.39 10.02 -26.33
C GLU A 28 26.99 10.99 -27.46
N GLU A 29 27.27 12.28 -27.26
CA GLU A 29 27.13 13.36 -28.22
C GLU A 29 28.22 14.43 -28.01
N ASP A 30 28.45 15.25 -29.04
CA ASP A 30 29.44 16.32 -29.00
C ASP A 30 29.06 17.41 -27.99
N GLY A 31 30.05 17.91 -27.26
CA GLY A 31 29.86 19.06 -26.36
C GLY A 31 29.16 18.73 -25.03
N SER A 32 29.02 17.45 -24.67
CA SER A 32 28.60 17.06 -23.32
C SER A 32 29.54 17.64 -22.26
N THR A 33 29.00 18.06 -21.12
CA THR A 33 29.80 18.62 -20.03
C THR A 33 29.48 17.99 -18.69
N PHE A 34 30.46 17.99 -17.79
CA PHE A 34 30.25 17.62 -16.39
C PHE A 34 31.01 18.54 -15.43
N GLY A 35 30.55 18.58 -14.19
CA GLY A 35 31.17 19.34 -13.10
C GLY A 35 30.82 18.77 -11.74
N ILE A 36 31.37 19.34 -10.67
CA ILE A 36 31.07 18.96 -9.28
C ILE A 36 30.47 20.15 -8.51
N VAL A 37 29.55 19.85 -7.60
CA VAL A 37 28.96 20.80 -6.64
C VAL A 37 29.32 20.33 -5.23
N ASN A 38 29.72 21.26 -4.37
CA ASN A 38 30.30 20.97 -3.06
C ASN A 38 29.54 21.72 -1.96
N LYS A 39 28.51 21.08 -1.38
CA LYS A 39 27.67 21.71 -0.35
C LYS A 39 28.35 21.65 1.01
N ASN A 40 29.27 22.58 1.30
CA ASN A 40 30.03 22.59 2.56
C ASN A 40 30.84 21.30 2.81
N ASN A 41 31.20 20.62 1.73
CA ASN A 41 32.05 19.44 1.71
C ASN A 41 32.94 19.53 0.47
N ASN A 42 34.24 19.34 0.59
CA ASN A 42 35.20 19.51 -0.51
C ASN A 42 36.10 18.26 -0.59
N PRO A 43 35.59 17.16 -1.17
CA PRO A 43 36.33 15.92 -1.29
C PRO A 43 37.44 16.07 -2.33
N ASP A 44 38.49 15.25 -2.23
CA ASP A 44 39.52 15.17 -3.25
C ASP A 44 38.98 14.43 -4.48
N VAL A 45 38.76 15.14 -5.58
CA VAL A 45 38.35 14.55 -6.85
C VAL A 45 39.27 15.05 -7.94
N GLN A 46 39.80 14.12 -8.72
CA GLN A 46 40.64 14.39 -9.87
C GLN A 46 40.03 13.74 -11.11
N TYR A 47 40.25 14.38 -12.25
CA TYR A 47 39.89 13.83 -13.56
C TYR A 47 41.10 13.75 -14.50
N SER A 48 41.00 12.86 -15.48
CA SER A 48 41.97 12.67 -16.56
C SER A 48 41.25 12.56 -17.90
N LEU A 49 41.73 13.28 -18.91
CA LEU A 49 41.23 13.23 -20.29
C LEU A 49 42.17 12.48 -21.25
N ASP A 50 43.34 12.05 -20.77
CA ASP A 50 44.40 11.38 -21.54
C ASP A 50 44.55 9.90 -21.16
N GLY A 51 43.48 9.29 -20.63
CA GLY A 51 43.49 7.87 -20.27
C GLY A 51 44.26 7.55 -18.99
N GLY A 52 44.46 8.54 -18.11
CA GLY A 52 45.06 8.37 -16.79
C GLY A 52 46.53 8.76 -16.71
N GLU A 53 47.10 9.34 -17.76
CA GLU A 53 48.50 9.80 -17.78
C GLU A 53 48.69 11.05 -16.92
N THR A 54 47.76 12.02 -17.01
CA THR A 54 47.75 13.22 -16.18
C THR A 54 46.41 13.40 -15.46
N TRP A 55 46.48 13.98 -14.25
CA TRP A 55 45.33 14.15 -13.36
C TRP A 55 45.23 15.59 -12.90
N THR A 56 44.05 16.17 -13.09
CA THR A 56 43.73 17.55 -12.71
C THR A 56 42.66 17.53 -11.63
N ALA A 57 42.77 18.39 -10.61
CA ALA A 57 41.73 18.53 -9.60
C ALA A 57 40.43 19.04 -10.24
N LEU A 58 39.30 18.42 -9.89
CA LEU A 58 37.97 18.89 -10.25
C LEU A 58 37.45 19.78 -9.12
N VAL A 59 37.33 21.09 -9.36
CA VAL A 59 36.87 22.04 -8.36
C VAL A 59 35.44 22.50 -8.63
N GLU A 60 34.73 22.92 -7.58
CA GLU A 60 33.38 23.44 -7.72
C GLU A 60 33.34 24.65 -8.66
N GLY A 61 32.37 24.67 -9.57
CA GLY A 61 32.23 25.68 -10.61
C GLY A 61 32.94 25.33 -11.92
N ASP A 62 33.75 24.26 -11.96
CA ASP A 62 34.29 23.73 -13.20
C ASP A 62 33.18 23.13 -14.08
N ALA A 63 33.29 23.35 -15.39
CA ALA A 63 32.47 22.70 -16.41
C ALA A 63 33.41 22.06 -17.45
N ILE A 64 33.77 20.81 -17.20
CA ILE A 64 34.68 20.05 -18.06
C ILE A 64 33.92 19.64 -19.32
N THR A 65 34.47 19.97 -20.48
CA THR A 65 33.86 19.71 -21.78
C THR A 65 34.46 18.45 -22.42
N LEU A 66 33.59 17.51 -22.78
CA LEU A 66 33.88 16.39 -23.66
C LEU A 66 33.50 16.84 -25.08
N ALA A 67 34.48 17.27 -25.87
CA ALA A 67 34.26 18.02 -27.10
C ALA A 67 33.59 17.17 -28.19
N HIS A 68 33.91 15.88 -28.24
CA HIS A 68 33.45 14.95 -29.25
C HIS A 68 32.78 13.72 -28.64
N LYS A 69 31.79 13.17 -29.34
CA LYS A 69 31.24 11.86 -29.04
C LYS A 69 32.36 10.82 -28.94
N GLY A 70 32.36 10.08 -27.84
CA GLY A 70 33.38 9.07 -27.54
C GLY A 70 34.53 9.58 -26.68
N ASP A 71 34.64 10.89 -26.44
CA ASP A 71 35.55 11.45 -25.46
C ASP A 71 35.23 10.88 -24.06
N LYS A 72 36.28 10.65 -23.27
CA LYS A 72 36.19 10.06 -21.94
C LYS A 72 36.92 10.92 -20.92
N ALA A 73 36.33 11.02 -19.73
CA ALA A 73 37.01 11.47 -18.53
C ALA A 73 37.05 10.33 -17.52
N LEU A 74 38.25 9.98 -17.05
CA LEU A 74 38.43 9.11 -15.88
C LEU A 74 38.41 9.96 -14.62
N LEU A 75 37.75 9.50 -13.57
CA LEU A 75 37.65 10.17 -12.28
C LEU A 75 38.19 9.27 -11.18
N ARG A 76 38.86 9.90 -10.20
CA ARG A 76 39.36 9.23 -9.00
C ARG A 76 39.40 10.22 -7.83
N GLY A 77 39.61 9.71 -6.63
CA GLY A 77 39.82 10.53 -5.43
C GLY A 77 40.61 9.79 -4.35
N ASN A 78 40.97 10.51 -3.30
CA ASN A 78 41.57 9.95 -2.09
C ASN A 78 40.74 10.39 -0.87
N ASN A 79 39.59 9.74 -0.69
CA ASN A 79 38.62 10.07 0.36
C ASN A 79 38.34 8.84 1.26
N PRO A 80 39.36 8.24 1.90
CA PRO A 80 39.24 6.96 2.58
C PRO A 80 38.32 6.98 3.81
N GLU A 81 38.11 8.17 4.41
CA GLU A 81 37.21 8.32 5.55
C GLU A 81 35.80 8.67 5.11
N VAL A 82 35.63 9.62 4.19
CA VAL A 82 34.30 10.10 3.79
C VAL A 82 34.35 10.94 2.51
N PHE A 83 33.47 10.62 1.55
CA PHE A 83 33.24 11.47 0.37
C PHE A 83 32.13 12.50 0.60
N SER A 84 31.06 12.15 1.33
CA SER A 84 29.97 13.07 1.75
C SER A 84 29.58 12.81 3.20
N LYS A 85 29.29 13.87 3.97
CA LYS A 85 29.22 13.87 5.45
C LYS A 85 27.82 14.06 6.04
N GLY A 86 26.78 14.19 5.23
CA GLY A 86 25.40 14.39 5.70
C GLY A 86 24.48 15.10 4.70
N TYR A 87 23.21 15.22 5.06
CA TYR A 87 22.14 15.76 4.20
C TYR A 87 22.41 17.18 3.63
N ASN A 88 23.15 18.02 4.35
CA ASN A 88 23.55 19.37 3.92
C ASN A 88 25.06 19.51 3.67
N LYS A 89 25.78 18.39 3.72
CA LYS A 89 27.24 18.32 3.68
C LYS A 89 27.69 17.25 2.70
N TYR A 90 27.29 17.36 1.44
CA TYR A 90 27.56 16.37 0.40
C TYR A 90 28.11 17.01 -0.87
N SER A 91 28.65 16.16 -1.75
CA SER A 91 29.12 16.52 -3.07
C SER A 91 28.38 15.72 -4.14
N SER A 92 28.02 16.37 -5.25
CA SER A 92 27.25 15.78 -6.35
C SER A 92 27.80 16.23 -7.70
N PHE A 93 27.61 15.42 -8.73
CA PHE A 93 27.94 15.80 -10.10
C PHE A 93 26.81 16.61 -10.75
N THR A 94 27.18 17.43 -11.72
CA THR A 94 26.28 18.08 -12.67
C THR A 94 26.68 17.67 -14.07
N MET A 95 25.71 17.59 -14.98
CA MET A 95 25.93 17.10 -16.34
C MET A 95 25.02 17.83 -17.33
N THR A 96 25.52 18.04 -18.55
CA THR A 96 24.72 18.44 -19.71
C THR A 96 25.06 17.59 -20.94
N GLY A 97 24.15 17.53 -21.91
CA GLY A 97 24.27 16.68 -23.10
C GLY A 97 23.82 15.24 -22.83
N LYS A 98 24.59 14.25 -23.29
CA LYS A 98 24.40 12.81 -22.99
C LYS A 98 25.70 12.19 -22.54
N ILE A 99 25.67 11.57 -21.36
CA ILE A 99 26.84 10.96 -20.73
C ILE A 99 26.48 9.57 -20.24
N ALA A 100 27.17 8.58 -20.78
CA ALA A 100 27.20 7.23 -20.24
C ALA A 100 28.29 7.16 -19.16
N VAL A 101 27.94 6.67 -17.97
CA VAL A 101 28.90 6.50 -16.88
C VAL A 101 29.18 5.01 -16.69
N SER A 102 30.46 4.66 -16.55
CA SER A 102 30.91 3.29 -16.31
C SER A 102 31.99 3.25 -15.21
N GLY A 103 32.40 2.04 -14.84
CA GLY A 103 33.38 1.82 -13.78
C GLY A 103 32.85 2.17 -12.39
N SER A 104 33.70 2.04 -11.37
CA SER A 104 33.24 2.07 -9.98
C SER A 104 33.33 3.45 -9.34
N VAL A 105 32.24 3.85 -8.66
CA VAL A 105 32.24 5.05 -7.79
C VAL A 105 33.23 4.95 -6.64
N MET A 106 33.66 3.72 -6.28
CA MET A 106 34.63 3.51 -5.22
C MET A 106 36.01 4.07 -5.59
N SER A 107 36.29 4.33 -6.86
CA SER A 107 37.52 5.01 -7.29
C SER A 107 37.62 6.45 -6.77
N LEU A 108 36.51 7.05 -6.35
CA LEU A 108 36.48 8.33 -5.65
C LEU A 108 36.96 8.21 -4.19
N ILE A 109 37.00 7.00 -3.63
CA ILE A 109 37.39 6.72 -2.25
C ILE A 109 38.86 6.31 -2.18
N ASP A 110 39.23 5.27 -2.93
CA ASP A 110 40.54 4.60 -2.83
C ASP A 110 41.48 4.90 -4.01
N GLY A 111 41.00 5.63 -5.02
CA GLY A 111 41.74 5.94 -6.23
C GLY A 111 41.91 4.77 -7.20
N THR A 112 41.29 3.60 -6.95
CA THR A 112 41.41 2.40 -7.79
C THR A 112 40.07 1.76 -8.15
N GLY A 113 39.00 1.97 -7.38
CA GLY A 113 37.69 1.36 -7.59
C GLY A 113 37.57 -0.07 -7.09
N GLU A 114 38.52 -0.54 -6.30
CA GLU A 114 38.62 -1.95 -5.90
C GLU A 114 37.97 -2.24 -4.54
N THR A 115 37.80 -1.24 -3.67
CA THR A 115 37.14 -1.45 -2.37
C THR A 115 35.68 -1.85 -2.52
N LEU A 116 35.22 -2.76 -1.65
CA LEU A 116 33.84 -3.26 -1.61
C LEU A 116 33.08 -2.80 -0.34
N VAL A 117 33.69 -1.92 0.44
CA VAL A 117 33.15 -1.40 1.70
C VAL A 117 32.99 0.10 1.59
N VAL A 118 31.77 0.59 1.78
CA VAL A 118 31.54 2.04 1.91
C VAL A 118 32.05 2.48 3.29
N PRO A 119 32.98 3.44 3.38
CA PRO A 119 33.73 3.71 4.62
C PRO A 119 32.94 4.47 5.69
N ALA A 120 31.90 5.21 5.31
CA ALA A 120 31.15 6.07 6.22
C ALA A 120 29.72 6.32 5.76
N ASP A 121 28.88 6.73 6.70
CA ASP A 121 27.52 7.14 6.42
C ASP A 121 27.49 8.29 5.40
N TYR A 122 26.42 8.37 4.61
CA TYR A 122 26.21 9.40 3.59
C TYR A 122 27.24 9.45 2.45
N CYS A 123 28.18 8.51 2.34
CA CYS A 123 29.36 8.65 1.46
C CYS A 123 29.06 9.11 0.02
N PHE A 124 28.01 8.58 -0.62
CA PHE A 124 27.60 8.94 -1.99
C PHE A 124 26.18 9.52 -2.05
N TYR A 125 25.76 10.19 -0.97
CA TYR A 125 24.47 10.87 -0.85
C TYR A 125 24.23 11.80 -2.04
N SER A 126 23.16 11.54 -2.80
CA SER A 126 22.73 12.36 -3.95
C SER A 126 23.78 12.55 -5.06
N LEU A 127 24.76 11.63 -5.22
CA LEU A 127 25.91 11.84 -6.10
C LEU A 127 25.56 12.21 -7.54
N PHE A 128 24.51 11.63 -8.12
CA PHE A 128 24.01 11.92 -9.47
C PHE A 128 22.58 12.50 -9.46
N SER A 129 22.11 13.01 -8.32
CA SER A 129 20.76 13.56 -8.20
C SER A 129 20.55 14.71 -9.19
N GLY A 130 19.49 14.62 -9.99
CA GLY A 130 19.13 15.60 -11.03
C GLY A 130 19.98 15.52 -12.31
N CYS A 131 20.84 14.51 -12.47
CA CYS A 131 21.63 14.31 -13.69
C CYS A 131 20.75 13.77 -14.83
N THR A 132 19.91 14.64 -15.40
CA THR A 132 19.01 14.30 -16.52
C THR A 132 19.75 13.88 -17.79
N SER A 133 21.04 14.19 -17.91
CA SER A 133 21.94 13.77 -18.99
C SER A 133 22.58 12.39 -18.81
N LEU A 134 22.40 11.74 -17.65
CA LEU A 134 22.95 10.42 -17.34
C LEU A 134 22.15 9.33 -18.07
N THR A 135 22.76 8.66 -19.04
CA THR A 135 22.10 7.61 -19.84
C THR A 135 22.40 6.20 -19.34
N GLN A 136 23.55 6.01 -18.69
CA GLN A 136 24.00 4.76 -18.09
C GLN A 136 24.62 5.04 -16.71
N ALA A 137 24.26 4.23 -15.71
CA ALA A 137 24.78 4.35 -14.35
C ALA A 137 26.15 3.67 -14.17
N PRO A 138 26.99 4.17 -13.25
CA PRO A 138 28.24 3.49 -12.86
C PRO A 138 27.99 2.14 -12.19
N GLU A 139 29.06 1.37 -12.04
CA GLU A 139 29.08 0.16 -11.21
C GLU A 139 29.02 0.53 -9.71
N LEU A 140 28.16 -0.18 -8.97
CA LEU A 140 28.05 -0.08 -7.52
C LEU A 140 28.49 -1.41 -6.87
N SER A 141 29.80 -1.64 -6.85
CA SER A 141 30.39 -2.92 -6.44
C SER A 141 30.29 -3.22 -4.94
N ALA A 142 29.97 -2.24 -4.10
CA ALA A 142 30.04 -2.39 -2.65
C ALA A 142 29.04 -3.43 -2.12
N THR A 143 29.53 -4.40 -1.36
CA THR A 143 28.72 -5.43 -0.68
C THR A 143 28.45 -5.09 0.78
N THR A 144 29.26 -4.19 1.36
CA THR A 144 29.08 -3.69 2.73
C THR A 144 28.75 -2.21 2.67
N LEU A 145 27.52 -1.88 3.05
CA LEU A 145 26.97 -0.52 2.99
C LEU A 145 27.04 0.17 4.35
N ALA A 146 27.04 1.49 4.33
CA ALA A 146 26.90 2.36 5.50
C ALA A 146 25.54 3.08 5.45
N ASP A 147 25.12 3.69 6.56
CA ASP A 147 23.81 4.35 6.61
C ASP A 147 23.76 5.50 5.59
N PHE A 148 22.62 5.67 4.91
CA PHE A 148 22.40 6.73 3.91
C PHE A 148 23.38 6.75 2.73
N CYS A 149 24.21 5.72 2.52
CA CYS A 149 25.35 5.82 1.60
C CYS A 149 25.00 6.11 0.14
N TYR A 150 23.88 5.59 -0.38
CA TYR A 150 23.38 5.82 -1.75
C TYR A 150 22.02 6.52 -1.77
N TYR A 151 21.70 7.23 -0.68
CA TYR A 151 20.45 7.97 -0.55
C TYR A 151 20.27 8.95 -1.72
N GLU A 152 19.15 8.87 -2.43
CA GLU A 152 18.79 9.69 -3.60
C GLU A 152 19.87 9.75 -4.69
N MET A 153 20.76 8.75 -4.77
CA MET A 153 21.95 8.79 -5.64
C MET A 153 21.63 9.10 -7.10
N PHE A 154 20.54 8.56 -7.67
CA PHE A 154 20.10 8.78 -9.05
C PHE A 154 18.74 9.46 -9.14
N LYS A 155 18.27 10.12 -8.06
CA LYS A 155 16.96 10.78 -8.06
C LYS A 155 16.85 11.78 -9.22
N GLY A 156 15.80 11.67 -10.03
CA GLY A 156 15.56 12.58 -11.15
C GLY A 156 16.48 12.39 -12.37
N CYS A 157 17.20 11.27 -12.47
CA CYS A 157 17.95 10.90 -13.68
C CYS A 157 16.99 10.44 -14.79
N THR A 158 16.31 11.39 -15.43
CA THR A 158 15.22 11.11 -16.37
C THR A 158 15.65 10.45 -17.68
N SER A 159 16.94 10.39 -18.01
CA SER A 159 17.46 9.66 -19.18
C SER A 159 18.00 8.27 -18.85
N LEU A 160 18.07 7.88 -17.57
CA LEU A 160 18.58 6.58 -17.15
C LEU A 160 17.56 5.49 -17.49
N THR A 161 17.95 4.52 -18.32
CA THR A 161 17.04 3.47 -18.81
C THR A 161 17.21 2.13 -18.10
N GLN A 162 18.37 1.90 -17.50
CA GLN A 162 18.74 0.69 -16.76
C GLN A 162 19.40 1.06 -15.43
N ALA A 163 19.04 0.36 -14.37
CA ALA A 163 19.68 0.49 -13.07
C ALA A 163 20.99 -0.32 -13.02
N PRO A 164 21.99 0.11 -12.22
CA PRO A 164 23.17 -0.69 -11.92
C PRO A 164 22.82 -1.89 -11.03
N GLU A 165 23.68 -2.92 -11.02
CA GLU A 165 23.59 -4.03 -10.08
C GLU A 165 23.77 -3.56 -8.62
N LEU A 166 23.03 -4.17 -7.70
CA LEU A 166 23.06 -3.87 -6.26
C LEU A 166 23.41 -5.14 -5.46
N PRO A 167 24.70 -5.45 -5.24
CA PRO A 167 25.13 -6.76 -4.76
C PRO A 167 24.97 -6.99 -3.25
N ALA A 168 24.62 -5.96 -2.47
CA ALA A 168 24.53 -6.07 -1.01
C ALA A 168 23.36 -6.97 -0.56
N THR A 169 23.67 -7.99 0.25
CA THR A 169 22.66 -8.93 0.81
C THR A 169 22.20 -8.57 2.21
N THR A 170 22.87 -7.62 2.86
CA THR A 170 22.53 -7.03 4.15
C THR A 170 22.55 -5.53 4.00
N LEU A 171 21.46 -4.86 4.36
CA LEU A 171 21.32 -3.42 4.16
C LEU A 171 21.56 -2.62 5.43
N ALA A 172 22.05 -1.41 5.24
CA ALA A 172 22.19 -0.39 6.27
C ALA A 172 20.98 0.56 6.24
N GLY A 173 20.80 1.35 7.30
CA GLY A 173 19.66 2.26 7.43
C GLY A 173 19.62 3.27 6.29
N CYS A 174 18.46 3.44 5.65
CA CYS A 174 18.25 4.38 4.55
C CYS A 174 19.23 4.27 3.37
N CYS A 175 19.96 3.15 3.20
CA CYS A 175 21.09 3.10 2.27
C CYS A 175 20.71 3.30 0.80
N TYR A 176 19.52 2.85 0.38
CA TYR A 176 18.99 3.00 -0.99
C TYR A 176 17.69 3.84 -1.05
N ASN A 177 17.42 4.61 0.00
CA ASN A 177 16.21 5.43 0.08
C ASN A 177 16.19 6.47 -1.07
N GLY A 178 15.09 6.49 -1.83
CA GLY A 178 14.88 7.40 -2.95
C GLY A 178 15.87 7.23 -4.11
N MET A 179 16.65 6.15 -4.16
CA MET A 179 17.81 6.02 -5.05
C MET A 179 17.49 6.28 -6.52
N PHE A 180 16.36 5.79 -7.04
CA PHE A 180 15.91 6.00 -8.43
C PHE A 180 14.64 6.85 -8.52
N ARG A 181 14.27 7.57 -7.44
CA ARG A 181 13.03 8.37 -7.42
C ARG A 181 12.98 9.33 -8.60
N GLY A 182 11.91 9.28 -9.40
CA GLY A 182 11.71 10.14 -10.57
C GLY A 182 12.60 9.80 -11.78
N CYS A 183 13.20 8.61 -11.84
CA CYS A 183 13.85 8.11 -13.05
C CYS A 183 12.79 7.69 -14.09
N THR A 184 12.18 8.67 -14.76
CA THR A 184 11.00 8.44 -15.62
C THR A 184 11.24 7.53 -16.82
N SER A 185 12.49 7.33 -17.25
CA SER A 185 12.83 6.43 -18.37
C SER A 185 13.33 5.05 -17.93
N LEU A 186 13.41 4.78 -16.63
CA LEU A 186 13.84 3.48 -16.12
C LEU A 186 12.79 2.43 -16.45
N THR A 187 13.15 1.41 -17.23
CA THR A 187 12.20 0.39 -17.72
C THR A 187 12.25 -0.91 -16.92
N GLN A 188 13.39 -1.19 -16.28
CA GLN A 188 13.66 -2.39 -15.49
C GLN A 188 14.33 -1.98 -14.17
N ALA A 189 13.85 -2.56 -13.07
CA ALA A 189 14.48 -2.45 -11.77
C ALA A 189 15.71 -3.38 -11.68
N PRO A 190 16.71 -3.07 -10.84
CA PRO A 190 17.79 -4.00 -10.52
C PRO A 190 17.30 -5.14 -9.63
N GLU A 191 18.03 -6.24 -9.57
CA GLU A 191 17.82 -7.26 -8.54
C GLU A 191 18.05 -6.68 -7.14
N LEU A 192 17.22 -7.10 -6.17
CA LEU A 192 17.29 -6.68 -4.76
C LEU A 192 17.54 -7.92 -3.88
N PRO A 193 18.78 -8.43 -3.79
CA PRO A 193 19.07 -9.74 -3.20
C PRO A 193 18.99 -9.77 -1.67
N ALA A 194 18.81 -8.61 -1.01
CA ALA A 194 18.84 -8.52 0.44
C ALA A 194 17.64 -9.20 1.11
N THR A 195 17.91 -10.11 2.04
CA THR A 195 16.90 -10.73 2.91
C THR A 195 16.87 -10.11 4.31
N THR A 196 17.95 -9.41 4.69
CA THR A 196 18.06 -8.71 5.98
C THR A 196 17.98 -7.21 5.73
N LEU A 197 16.80 -6.66 6.01
CA LEU A 197 16.46 -5.27 5.76
C LEU A 197 16.68 -4.41 7.02
N ALA A 198 17.11 -3.17 6.81
CA ALA A 198 17.20 -2.14 7.84
C ALA A 198 16.10 -1.08 7.65
N VAL A 199 15.94 -0.20 8.64
CA VAL A 199 14.90 0.82 8.63
C VAL A 199 15.04 1.74 7.40
N PHE A 200 13.93 1.97 6.70
CA PHE A 200 13.80 2.78 5.48
C PHE A 200 14.76 2.44 4.33
N CYS A 201 15.32 1.22 4.28
CA CYS A 201 16.37 0.88 3.33
C CYS A 201 16.02 1.09 1.84
N TYR A 202 14.77 0.81 1.44
CA TYR A 202 14.27 0.95 0.07
C TYR A 202 13.10 1.95 -0.07
N ARG A 203 12.89 2.79 0.95
CA ARG A 203 11.79 3.77 0.95
C ARG A 203 11.90 4.65 -0.30
N GLU A 204 10.79 4.84 -1.00
CA GLU A 204 10.68 5.65 -2.23
C GLU A 204 11.65 5.26 -3.37
N MET A 205 12.30 4.09 -3.32
CA MET A 205 13.41 3.75 -4.22
C MET A 205 13.07 3.92 -5.71
N PHE A 206 11.86 3.54 -6.13
CA PHE A 206 11.37 3.68 -7.51
C PHE A 206 10.19 4.63 -7.64
N SER A 207 9.92 5.47 -6.64
CA SER A 207 8.78 6.39 -6.69
C SER A 207 8.86 7.30 -7.92
N GLY A 208 7.80 7.39 -8.72
CA GLY A 208 7.75 8.19 -9.94
C GLY A 208 8.51 7.63 -11.13
N CYS A 209 8.94 6.36 -11.09
CA CYS A 209 9.51 5.66 -12.26
C CYS A 209 8.41 5.28 -13.25
N THR A 210 7.89 6.26 -13.98
CA THR A 210 6.70 6.13 -14.83
C THR A 210 6.82 5.12 -15.97
N SER A 211 8.02 4.75 -16.40
CA SER A 211 8.25 3.74 -17.45
C SER A 211 8.56 2.34 -16.92
N LEU A 212 8.57 2.14 -15.59
CA LEU A 212 8.89 0.86 -14.99
C LEU A 212 7.71 -0.12 -15.21
N THR A 213 7.96 -1.17 -16.00
CA THR A 213 6.92 -2.15 -16.35
C THR A 213 6.90 -3.39 -15.45
N GLN A 214 8.01 -3.69 -14.79
CA GLN A 214 8.19 -4.87 -13.93
C GLN A 214 8.89 -4.45 -12.64
N ALA A 215 8.33 -4.90 -11.52
CA ALA A 215 8.96 -4.77 -10.21
C ALA A 215 10.01 -5.87 -10.01
N PRO A 216 11.05 -5.62 -9.19
CA PRO A 216 12.00 -6.65 -8.80
C PRO A 216 11.38 -7.63 -7.79
N GLU A 217 12.01 -8.79 -7.62
CA GLU A 217 11.67 -9.71 -6.52
C GLU A 217 12.01 -9.05 -5.16
N LEU A 218 11.17 -9.29 -4.15
CA LEU A 218 11.32 -8.77 -2.79
C LEU A 218 11.40 -9.93 -1.78
N PRO A 219 12.60 -10.53 -1.58
CA PRO A 219 12.73 -11.84 -0.91
C PRO A 219 12.59 -11.82 0.62
N ALA A 220 12.50 -10.64 1.24
CA ALA A 220 12.47 -10.52 2.70
C ALA A 220 11.15 -11.03 3.30
N THR A 221 11.24 -11.98 4.24
CA THR A 221 10.08 -12.53 4.98
C THR A 221 9.80 -11.80 6.30
N THR A 222 10.71 -10.92 6.72
CA THR A 222 10.59 -10.04 7.88
C THR A 222 10.98 -8.64 7.44
N LEU A 223 10.12 -7.66 7.71
CA LEU A 223 10.41 -6.27 7.37
C LEU A 223 10.97 -5.50 8.55
N ALA A 224 11.90 -4.61 8.27
CA ALA A 224 12.19 -3.48 9.14
C ALA A 224 11.25 -2.32 8.80
N ASP A 225 11.13 -1.38 9.74
CA ASP A 225 10.25 -0.23 9.61
C ASP A 225 10.47 0.54 8.29
N GLY A 226 9.34 0.82 7.62
CA GLY A 226 9.23 1.66 6.43
C GLY A 226 10.13 1.29 5.26
N CYS A 227 10.75 0.09 5.24
CA CYS A 227 11.71 -0.19 4.17
C CYS A 227 11.06 -0.22 2.79
N TYR A 228 9.77 -0.58 2.65
CA TYR A 228 9.06 -0.55 1.36
C TYR A 228 8.04 0.59 1.22
N GLN A 229 8.07 1.57 2.14
CA GLN A 229 7.18 2.72 2.11
C GLN A 229 7.34 3.49 0.78
N TYR A 230 6.23 3.74 0.08
CA TYR A 230 6.17 4.45 -1.21
C TYR A 230 7.08 3.91 -2.32
N MET A 231 7.59 2.67 -2.20
CA MET A 231 8.65 2.14 -3.07
C MET A 231 8.34 2.25 -4.56
N PHE A 232 7.09 1.98 -4.97
CA PHE A 232 6.62 2.06 -6.35
C PHE A 232 5.55 3.15 -6.57
N SER A 233 5.41 4.10 -5.64
CA SER A 233 4.38 5.14 -5.76
C SER A 233 4.56 5.93 -7.06
N GLY A 234 3.52 6.08 -7.87
CA GLY A 234 3.54 6.77 -9.15
C GLY A 234 4.20 5.99 -10.31
N CYS A 235 4.44 4.69 -10.15
CA CYS A 235 4.88 3.81 -11.25
C CYS A 235 3.72 3.52 -12.20
N THR A 236 3.35 4.49 -13.02
CA THR A 236 2.13 4.44 -13.85
C THR A 236 2.13 3.38 -14.94
N SER A 237 3.28 2.80 -15.32
CA SER A 237 3.37 1.69 -16.28
C SER A 237 3.43 0.30 -15.62
N LEU A 238 3.45 0.20 -14.29
CA LEU A 238 3.54 -1.06 -13.58
C LEU A 238 2.19 -1.80 -13.64
N THR A 239 2.15 -2.94 -14.33
CA THR A 239 0.90 -3.69 -14.53
C THR A 239 0.65 -4.79 -13.50
N GLN A 240 1.72 -5.25 -12.84
CA GLN A 240 1.70 -6.34 -11.85
C GLN A 240 2.58 -5.97 -10.66
N ALA A 241 2.07 -6.24 -9.45
CA ALA A 241 2.85 -6.09 -8.23
C ALA A 241 3.78 -7.31 -8.03
N PRO A 242 4.94 -7.13 -7.36
CA PRO A 242 5.78 -8.25 -6.91
C PRO A 242 5.09 -9.04 -5.78
N GLU A 243 5.55 -10.26 -5.53
CA GLU A 243 5.15 -11.02 -4.35
C GLU A 243 5.64 -10.33 -3.07
N LEU A 244 4.80 -10.33 -2.03
CA LEU A 244 5.08 -9.75 -0.71
C LEU A 244 5.05 -10.85 0.36
N PRO A 245 6.15 -11.61 0.55
CA PRO A 245 6.15 -12.82 1.38
C PRO A 245 6.21 -12.54 2.89
N ALA A 246 6.32 -11.28 3.31
CA ALA A 246 6.49 -10.95 4.72
C ALA A 246 5.21 -11.21 5.54
N THR A 247 5.36 -11.98 6.63
CA THR A 247 4.27 -12.30 7.56
C THR A 247 4.44 -11.62 8.93
N THR A 248 5.63 -11.07 9.20
CA THR A 248 5.96 -10.35 10.43
C THR A 248 6.26 -8.90 10.11
N LEU A 249 5.41 -8.00 10.59
CA LEU A 249 5.44 -6.56 10.34
C LEU A 249 5.56 -5.86 11.71
N PRO A 250 6.77 -5.43 12.12
CA PRO A 250 6.99 -4.89 13.46
C PRO A 250 6.31 -3.53 13.63
N ALA A 251 5.55 -3.40 14.73
CA ALA A 251 5.08 -2.10 15.19
C ALA A 251 6.26 -1.26 15.68
N THR A 252 6.24 0.03 15.38
CA THR A 252 7.20 0.99 15.96
C THR A 252 6.46 2.10 16.69
N SER A 253 7.20 2.89 17.46
CA SER A 253 6.68 3.98 18.29
C SER A 253 6.40 5.28 17.53
N ASP A 254 6.75 5.33 16.24
CA ASP A 254 6.80 6.58 15.50
C ASP A 254 5.59 6.62 14.54
N ALA A 255 4.70 7.59 14.72
CA ALA A 255 3.40 7.69 14.05
C ALA A 255 3.44 7.96 12.52
N GLU A 256 4.57 7.68 11.85
CA GLU A 256 4.75 7.77 10.39
C GLU A 256 5.37 6.48 9.79
N SER A 257 5.44 5.41 10.60
CA SER A 257 6.04 4.11 10.28
C SER A 257 4.99 3.17 9.65
N GLY A 258 4.96 3.04 8.33
CA GLY A 258 4.15 2.03 7.64
C GLY A 258 5.00 1.13 6.75
N CYS A 259 5.00 -0.19 7.01
CA CYS A 259 5.87 -1.14 6.30
C CYS A 259 5.70 -1.10 4.77
N TYR A 260 4.44 -1.08 4.31
CA TYR A 260 4.03 -1.02 2.90
C TYR A 260 3.19 0.22 2.59
N SER A 261 3.21 1.23 3.47
CA SER A 261 2.41 2.44 3.31
C SER A 261 2.72 3.12 1.97
N GLY A 262 1.66 3.40 1.21
CA GLY A 262 1.72 4.02 -0.12
C GLY A 262 2.52 3.25 -1.18
N MET A 263 2.88 1.99 -0.96
CA MET A 263 3.83 1.25 -1.81
C MET A 263 3.47 1.29 -3.30
N PHE A 264 2.18 1.17 -3.64
CA PHE A 264 1.67 1.23 -5.02
C PHE A 264 0.72 2.41 -5.25
N SER A 265 0.78 3.45 -4.42
CA SER A 265 -0.06 4.65 -4.60
C SER A 265 0.17 5.26 -5.99
N ASP A 266 -0.89 5.64 -6.70
CA ASP A 266 -0.90 6.14 -8.08
C ASP A 266 -0.28 5.21 -9.14
N CYS A 267 -0.21 3.89 -8.89
CA CYS A 267 0.08 2.88 -9.91
C CYS A 267 -1.12 2.66 -10.82
N THR A 268 -1.38 3.65 -11.70
CA THR A 268 -2.62 3.72 -12.49
C THR A 268 -2.84 2.57 -13.47
N SER A 269 -1.81 1.81 -13.87
CA SER A 269 -1.92 0.62 -14.72
C SER A 269 -1.98 -0.71 -13.96
N LEU A 270 -1.89 -0.70 -12.63
CA LEU A 270 -1.92 -1.91 -11.82
C LEU A 270 -3.34 -2.51 -11.85
N THR A 271 -3.45 -3.76 -12.32
CA THR A 271 -4.76 -4.41 -12.52
C THR A 271 -5.11 -5.41 -11.42
N GLN A 272 -4.09 -5.94 -10.72
CA GLN A 272 -4.20 -6.94 -9.67
C GLN A 272 -3.28 -6.58 -8.50
N ALA A 273 -3.79 -6.75 -7.29
CA ALA A 273 -3.01 -6.62 -6.07
C ALA A 273 -2.23 -7.91 -5.77
N PRO A 274 -1.08 -7.83 -5.07
CA PRO A 274 -0.38 -9.00 -4.53
C PRO A 274 -1.14 -9.58 -3.33
N ALA A 275 -0.83 -10.82 -2.96
CA ALA A 275 -1.31 -11.40 -1.72
C ALA A 275 -0.71 -10.67 -0.49
N LEU A 276 -1.51 -10.50 0.56
CA LEU A 276 -1.13 -9.83 1.81
C LEU A 276 -1.28 -10.82 2.99
N PRO A 277 -0.26 -11.66 3.26
CA PRO A 277 -0.41 -12.80 4.16
C PRO A 277 -0.37 -12.45 5.66
N ALA A 278 -0.09 -11.20 6.03
CA ALA A 278 0.09 -10.81 7.42
C ALA A 278 -1.26 -10.77 8.18
N THR A 279 -1.35 -11.51 9.28
CA THR A 279 -2.52 -11.54 10.17
C THR A 279 -2.43 -10.56 11.34
N THR A 280 -1.23 -10.03 11.58
CA THR A 280 -0.93 -9.05 12.62
C THR A 280 -0.26 -7.85 11.96
N LEU A 281 -0.84 -6.67 12.15
CA LEU A 281 -0.39 -5.45 11.48
C LEU A 281 0.21 -4.47 12.49
N ALA A 282 1.22 -3.75 12.03
CA ALA A 282 1.68 -2.52 12.65
C ALA A 282 0.77 -1.34 12.28
N ASP A 283 0.95 -0.22 12.97
CA ASP A 283 0.31 1.05 12.61
C ASP A 283 0.65 1.40 11.15
N GLU A 284 -0.31 1.97 10.43
CA GLU A 284 -0.17 2.46 9.04
C GLU A 284 0.35 1.42 8.02
N CYS A 285 0.42 0.15 8.36
CA CYS A 285 1.20 -0.84 7.63
C CYS A 285 0.82 -0.96 6.14
N TYR A 286 -0.47 -0.89 5.81
CA TYR A 286 -1.00 -0.90 4.45
C TYR A 286 -1.76 0.39 4.10
N SER A 287 -1.50 1.46 4.87
CA SER A 287 -2.12 2.78 4.63
C SER A 287 -1.82 3.24 3.20
N GLU A 288 -2.84 3.68 2.47
CA GLU A 288 -2.75 4.23 1.11
C GLU A 288 -2.05 3.32 0.08
N MET A 289 -1.90 2.03 0.39
CA MET A 289 -1.06 1.10 -0.40
C MET A 289 -1.45 1.06 -1.89
N PHE A 290 -2.74 1.15 -2.20
CA PHE A 290 -3.28 1.20 -3.56
C PHE A 290 -4.09 2.48 -3.84
N GLU A 291 -3.85 3.58 -3.11
CA GLU A 291 -4.51 4.85 -3.42
C GLU A 291 -4.29 5.21 -4.89
N GLY A 292 -5.31 5.69 -5.60
CA GLY A 292 -5.18 6.13 -6.99
C GLY A 292 -4.91 5.02 -8.01
N CYS A 293 -4.97 3.74 -7.63
CA CYS A 293 -4.87 2.61 -8.56
C CYS A 293 -6.15 2.48 -9.41
N ILE A 294 -6.33 3.38 -10.38
CA ILE A 294 -7.58 3.50 -11.15
C ILE A 294 -7.90 2.28 -12.01
N SER A 295 -6.93 1.41 -12.33
CA SER A 295 -7.14 0.17 -13.11
C SER A 295 -7.32 -1.08 -12.25
N LEU A 296 -7.21 -0.97 -10.92
CA LEU A 296 -7.33 -2.11 -10.02
C LEU A 296 -8.79 -2.57 -9.98
N THR A 297 -9.03 -3.82 -10.37
CA THR A 297 -10.39 -4.38 -10.45
C THR A 297 -10.74 -5.32 -9.30
N GLN A 298 -9.73 -5.90 -8.65
CA GLN A 298 -9.85 -6.85 -7.55
C GLN A 298 -8.94 -6.43 -6.40
N ALA A 299 -9.49 -6.42 -5.20
CA ALA A 299 -8.74 -6.23 -3.96
C ALA A 299 -8.11 -7.58 -3.51
N PRO A 300 -7.00 -7.55 -2.76
CA PRO A 300 -6.45 -8.72 -2.11
C PRO A 300 -7.28 -9.13 -0.88
N GLU A 301 -7.12 -10.37 -0.42
CA GLU A 301 -7.64 -10.80 0.88
C GLU A 301 -6.97 -10.03 2.03
N LEU A 302 -7.75 -9.67 3.06
CA LEU A 302 -7.29 -8.93 4.24
C LEU A 302 -7.53 -9.77 5.51
N PRO A 303 -6.60 -10.67 5.89
CA PRO A 303 -6.87 -11.70 6.91
C PRO A 303 -6.79 -11.21 8.36
N ALA A 304 -6.37 -9.96 8.60
CA ALA A 304 -6.21 -9.43 9.95
C ALA A 304 -7.56 -9.24 10.68
N THR A 305 -7.71 -9.88 11.85
CA THR A 305 -8.92 -9.76 12.70
C THR A 305 -8.76 -8.76 13.85
N THR A 306 -7.53 -8.38 14.15
CA THR A 306 -7.18 -7.35 15.14
C THR A 306 -6.39 -6.27 14.41
N LEU A 307 -6.91 -5.04 14.43
CA LEU A 307 -6.35 -3.93 13.67
C LEU A 307 -5.50 -3.03 14.55
N ALA A 308 -4.54 -2.35 13.90
CA ALA A 308 -3.70 -1.32 14.48
C ALA A 308 -4.13 0.07 13.96
N GLU A 309 -3.57 1.15 14.51
CA GLU A 309 -3.97 2.51 14.12
C GLU A 309 -3.70 2.72 12.62
N ARG A 310 -4.68 3.25 11.88
CA ARG A 310 -4.57 3.55 10.43
C ARG A 310 -4.09 2.38 9.53
N CYS A 311 -4.10 1.13 9.99
CA CYS A 311 -3.43 0.04 9.27
C CYS A 311 -3.92 -0.20 7.83
N TYR A 312 -5.20 0.10 7.53
CA TYR A 312 -5.79 0.07 6.18
C TYR A 312 -6.36 1.43 5.74
N GLY A 313 -5.92 2.52 6.39
CA GLY A 313 -6.40 3.87 6.08
C GLY A 313 -6.15 4.21 4.61
N GLY A 314 -7.17 4.63 3.88
CA GLY A 314 -7.05 5.06 2.48
C GLY A 314 -6.60 3.97 1.49
N MET A 315 -6.54 2.70 1.89
CA MET A 315 -5.88 1.63 1.13
C MET A 315 -6.33 1.53 -0.35
N PHE A 316 -7.62 1.75 -0.64
CA PHE A 316 -8.19 1.75 -2.00
C PHE A 316 -8.80 3.10 -2.40
N ARG A 317 -8.39 4.19 -1.75
CA ARG A 317 -8.91 5.53 -2.04
C ARG A 317 -8.70 5.86 -3.52
N GLY A 318 -9.75 6.26 -4.22
CA GLY A 318 -9.69 6.62 -5.63
C GLY A 318 -9.53 5.44 -6.60
N CYS A 319 -9.67 4.18 -6.15
CA CYS A 319 -9.71 3.00 -7.03
C CYS A 319 -11.02 2.96 -7.83
N THR A 320 -11.09 3.77 -8.88
CA THR A 320 -12.33 3.99 -9.65
C THR A 320 -12.80 2.78 -10.46
N SER A 321 -11.96 1.76 -10.70
CA SER A 321 -12.35 0.50 -11.35
C SER A 321 -12.64 -0.66 -10.39
N LEU A 322 -12.47 -0.47 -9.09
CA LEU A 322 -12.72 -1.53 -8.10
C LEU A 322 -14.22 -1.82 -8.02
N THR A 323 -14.63 -3.03 -8.40
CA THR A 323 -16.05 -3.41 -8.42
C THR A 323 -16.52 -4.15 -7.17
N GLN A 324 -15.59 -4.81 -6.46
CA GLN A 324 -15.86 -5.60 -5.27
C GLN A 324 -14.84 -5.23 -4.19
N ALA A 325 -15.33 -5.02 -2.97
CA ALA A 325 -14.48 -4.83 -1.81
C ALA A 325 -14.00 -6.19 -1.28
N PRO A 326 -12.85 -6.25 -0.58
CA PRO A 326 -12.44 -7.43 0.16
C PRO A 326 -13.31 -7.64 1.40
N GLU A 327 -13.31 -8.85 1.95
CA GLU A 327 -13.89 -9.11 3.27
C GLU A 327 -13.13 -8.34 4.36
N LEU A 328 -13.86 -7.80 5.35
CA LEU A 328 -13.32 -7.05 6.48
C LEU A 328 -13.69 -7.75 7.80
N PRO A 329 -12.99 -8.83 8.20
CA PRO A 329 -13.44 -9.72 9.27
C PRO A 329 -13.26 -9.15 10.70
N ALA A 330 -12.59 -8.01 10.85
CA ALA A 330 -12.24 -7.47 12.15
C ALA A 330 -13.47 -7.03 12.98
N THR A 331 -13.61 -7.58 14.18
CA THR A 331 -14.63 -7.17 15.17
C THR A 331 -14.10 -6.20 16.20
N THR A 332 -12.77 -6.07 16.32
CA THR A 332 -12.09 -5.14 17.22
C THR A 332 -11.36 -4.11 16.37
N LEU A 333 -11.86 -2.87 16.39
CA LEU A 333 -11.32 -1.77 15.61
C LEU A 333 -10.31 -0.96 16.41
N ALA A 334 -9.37 -0.35 15.71
CA ALA A 334 -8.47 0.68 16.23
C ALA A 334 -8.78 2.03 15.57
N ASP A 335 -8.20 3.10 16.10
CA ASP A 335 -8.43 4.45 15.59
C ASP A 335 -8.04 4.55 14.11
N TYR A 336 -8.89 5.18 13.31
CA TYR A 336 -8.70 5.41 11.86
C TYR A 336 -8.45 4.15 11.00
N CYS A 337 -8.59 2.92 11.53
CA CYS A 337 -8.14 1.69 10.88
C CYS A 337 -8.68 1.48 9.45
N TYR A 338 -9.93 1.88 9.16
CA TYR A 338 -10.56 1.83 7.83
C TYR A 338 -10.94 3.22 7.30
N SER A 339 -10.39 4.29 7.87
CA SER A 339 -10.66 5.66 7.41
C SER A 339 -10.31 5.81 5.93
N PHE A 340 -11.16 6.46 5.14
CA PHE A 340 -11.00 6.70 3.70
C PHE A 340 -10.86 5.45 2.81
N MET A 341 -10.99 4.23 3.34
CA MET A 341 -10.55 3.00 2.67
C MET A 341 -11.06 2.84 1.23
N PHE A 342 -12.31 3.19 0.95
CA PHE A 342 -12.94 3.13 -0.37
C PHE A 342 -13.39 4.50 -0.89
N LYS A 343 -12.87 5.60 -0.33
CA LYS A 343 -13.27 6.96 -0.74
C LYS A 343 -13.04 7.14 -2.24
N GLY A 344 -14.08 7.49 -2.99
CA GLY A 344 -14.03 7.71 -4.43
C GLY A 344 -13.97 6.43 -5.28
N CYS A 345 -14.26 5.25 -4.71
CA CYS A 345 -14.44 4.01 -5.47
C CYS A 345 -15.77 4.04 -6.25
N THR A 346 -15.79 4.78 -7.36
CA THR A 346 -17.02 5.05 -8.12
C THR A 346 -17.62 3.83 -8.81
N SER A 347 -16.86 2.76 -9.01
CA SER A 347 -17.35 1.49 -9.59
C SER A 347 -17.87 0.48 -8.57
N LEU A 348 -17.67 0.71 -7.27
CA LEU A 348 -18.04 -0.23 -6.20
C LEU A 348 -19.56 -0.32 -6.09
N THR A 349 -20.13 -1.51 -6.32
CA THR A 349 -21.58 -1.74 -6.32
C THR A 349 -22.11 -2.29 -5.00
N GLN A 350 -21.25 -2.91 -4.19
CA GLN A 350 -21.60 -3.50 -2.91
C GLN A 350 -20.51 -3.16 -1.89
N ALA A 351 -20.93 -2.73 -0.70
CA ALA A 351 -20.04 -2.54 0.42
C ALA A 351 -19.72 -3.90 1.08
N PRO A 352 -18.53 -4.06 1.69
CA PRO A 352 -18.23 -5.24 2.50
C PRO A 352 -19.02 -5.23 3.81
N GLU A 353 -19.20 -6.39 4.43
CA GLU A 353 -19.74 -6.48 5.79
C GLU A 353 -18.85 -5.76 6.80
N LEU A 354 -19.46 -5.11 7.79
CA LEU A 354 -18.77 -4.40 8.88
C LEU A 354 -19.21 -4.99 10.23
N PRO A 355 -18.58 -6.08 10.70
CA PRO A 355 -19.10 -6.88 11.82
C PRO A 355 -18.87 -6.26 13.20
N ALA A 356 -18.12 -5.17 13.32
CA ALA A 356 -17.75 -4.57 14.59
C ALA A 356 -18.95 -3.95 15.32
N THR A 357 -19.23 -4.41 16.54
CA THR A 357 -20.24 -3.84 17.43
C THR A 357 -19.69 -2.76 18.36
N THR A 358 -18.36 -2.73 18.52
CA THR A 358 -17.62 -1.74 19.31
C THR A 358 -16.75 -0.94 18.37
N LEU A 359 -17.05 0.35 18.24
CA LEU A 359 -16.34 1.26 17.35
C LEU A 359 -15.17 1.95 18.06
N ALA A 360 -14.17 2.34 17.28
CA ALA A 360 -13.05 3.18 17.70
C ALA A 360 -13.15 4.57 17.05
N ASP A 361 -12.31 5.50 17.49
CA ASP A 361 -12.36 6.88 17.02
C ASP A 361 -12.01 6.94 15.52
N PHE A 362 -12.83 7.64 14.74
CA PHE A 362 -12.65 7.79 13.29
C PHE A 362 -12.52 6.48 12.48
N CYS A 363 -12.87 5.32 13.03
CA CYS A 363 -12.59 4.02 12.42
C CYS A 363 -13.14 3.86 10.99
N TYR A 364 -14.30 4.46 10.67
CA TYR A 364 -14.91 4.46 9.34
C TYR A 364 -15.05 5.86 8.72
N TYR A 365 -14.25 6.83 9.20
CA TYR A 365 -14.25 8.21 8.70
C TYR A 365 -14.08 8.24 7.18
N GLU A 366 -15.02 8.86 6.45
CA GLU A 366 -15.02 8.97 4.99
C GLU A 366 -14.92 7.64 4.20
N MET A 367 -15.14 6.47 4.83
CA MET A 367 -14.82 5.16 4.25
C MET A 367 -15.41 4.94 2.84
N PHE A 368 -16.65 5.34 2.59
CA PHE A 368 -17.33 5.20 1.28
C PHE A 368 -17.65 6.53 0.62
N LYS A 369 -17.03 7.64 1.05
CA LYS A 369 -17.33 8.97 0.51
C LYS A 369 -17.14 8.99 -1.01
N GLY A 370 -18.17 9.38 -1.76
CA GLY A 370 -18.15 9.45 -3.21
C GLY A 370 -18.27 8.10 -3.93
N CYS A 371 -18.67 7.02 -3.25
CA CYS A 371 -18.99 5.74 -3.88
C CYS A 371 -20.35 5.82 -4.60
N THR A 372 -20.36 6.42 -5.78
CA THR A 372 -21.59 6.77 -6.52
C THR A 372 -22.43 5.60 -6.98
N ARG A 373 -21.93 4.35 -6.97
CA ARG A 373 -22.66 3.15 -7.41
C ARG A 373 -23.23 2.32 -6.26
N LEU A 374 -22.96 2.67 -5.00
CA LEU A 374 -23.59 2.02 -3.86
C LEU A 374 -25.07 2.42 -3.80
N THR A 375 -25.94 1.42 -3.69
CA THR A 375 -27.39 1.60 -3.53
C THR A 375 -27.88 1.31 -2.11
N GLN A 376 -27.10 0.54 -1.35
CA GLN A 376 -27.41 0.15 0.03
C GLN A 376 -26.13 0.19 0.89
N THR A 377 -26.26 0.50 2.17
CA THR A 377 -25.18 0.36 3.16
C THR A 377 -24.98 -1.12 3.52
N PRO A 378 -23.81 -1.50 4.07
CA PRO A 378 -23.75 -2.72 4.87
C PRO A 378 -24.61 -2.56 6.13
N GLU A 379 -24.86 -3.65 6.85
CA GLU A 379 -25.42 -3.57 8.20
C GLU A 379 -24.40 -2.86 9.10
N LEU A 380 -24.87 -1.91 9.92
CA LEU A 380 -24.06 -1.17 10.89
C LEU A 380 -24.48 -1.60 12.31
N PRO A 381 -23.87 -2.67 12.87
CA PRO A 381 -24.39 -3.38 14.04
C PRO A 381 -24.05 -2.72 15.38
N ALA A 382 -23.21 -1.68 15.40
CA ALA A 382 -22.87 -0.96 16.62
C ALA A 382 -24.09 -0.25 17.23
N THR A 383 -24.35 -0.52 18.51
CA THR A 383 -25.46 0.11 19.26
C THR A 383 -25.07 1.44 19.90
N THR A 384 -23.76 1.67 20.07
CA THR A 384 -23.17 2.92 20.57
C THR A 384 -22.13 3.43 19.57
N LEU A 385 -22.05 4.75 19.43
CA LEU A 385 -21.12 5.40 18.51
C LEU A 385 -19.88 5.91 19.23
N ALA A 386 -18.71 5.71 18.62
CA ALA A 386 -17.45 6.33 19.03
C ALA A 386 -17.27 7.70 18.34
N ASN A 387 -16.31 8.49 18.81
CA ASN A 387 -16.07 9.84 18.33
C ASN A 387 -15.76 9.83 16.82
N CYS A 388 -16.56 10.60 16.07
CA CYS A 388 -16.42 10.77 14.61
C CYS A 388 -16.42 9.48 13.77
N CYS A 389 -16.85 8.34 14.32
CA CYS A 389 -16.70 7.02 13.68
C CYS A 389 -17.37 6.91 12.29
N TYR A 390 -18.50 7.59 12.06
CA TYR A 390 -19.23 7.59 10.79
C TYR A 390 -19.20 8.94 10.05
N ASN A 391 -18.32 9.86 10.44
CA ASN A 391 -18.25 11.17 9.78
C ASN A 391 -17.99 11.03 8.28
N PHE A 392 -18.84 11.70 7.49
CA PHE A 392 -18.81 11.70 6.03
C PHE A 392 -18.83 10.31 5.36
N MET A 393 -19.16 9.23 6.09
CA MET A 393 -18.96 7.85 5.64
C MET A 393 -19.59 7.56 4.28
N PHE A 394 -20.79 8.10 4.01
CA PHE A 394 -21.52 7.94 2.74
C PHE A 394 -21.77 9.27 2.01
N SER A 395 -21.01 10.33 2.36
CA SER A 395 -21.14 11.64 1.70
C SER A 395 -20.88 11.50 0.21
N GLY A 396 -21.78 12.00 -0.64
CA GLY A 396 -21.70 11.90 -2.10
C GLY A 396 -22.00 10.52 -2.69
N CYS A 397 -22.54 9.57 -1.92
CA CYS A 397 -23.08 8.31 -2.45
C CYS A 397 -24.44 8.56 -3.13
N THR A 398 -24.41 9.17 -4.33
CA THR A 398 -25.60 9.73 -4.99
C THR A 398 -26.72 8.74 -5.31
N ASN A 399 -26.44 7.44 -5.37
CA ASN A 399 -27.43 6.38 -5.64
C ASN A 399 -27.84 5.61 -4.37
N LEU A 400 -27.30 5.96 -3.20
CA LEU A 400 -27.61 5.30 -1.95
C LEU A 400 -29.06 5.58 -1.57
N SER A 401 -29.90 4.55 -1.51
CA SER A 401 -31.34 4.64 -1.26
C SER A 401 -31.81 3.76 -0.10
N GLU A 402 -30.92 3.02 0.54
CA GLU A 402 -31.22 2.20 1.71
C GLU A 402 -30.08 2.28 2.72
N ILE A 403 -30.44 2.58 3.97
CA ILE A 403 -29.49 2.63 5.10
C ILE A 403 -30.06 1.79 6.24
N ARG A 404 -29.21 0.97 6.87
CA ARG A 404 -29.59 0.14 8.03
C ARG A 404 -28.62 0.38 9.19
N VAL A 405 -29.15 0.75 10.35
CA VAL A 405 -28.36 1.06 11.56
C VAL A 405 -28.90 0.34 12.79
N ALA A 406 -28.03 0.11 13.78
CA ALA A 406 -28.40 -0.46 15.08
C ALA A 406 -28.18 0.50 16.28
N PHE A 407 -27.57 1.67 16.08
CA PHE A 407 -27.36 2.63 17.16
C PHE A 407 -28.66 3.31 17.59
N VAL A 408 -28.76 3.60 18.88
CA VAL A 408 -29.97 4.15 19.52
C VAL A 408 -29.89 5.63 19.83
N GLU A 409 -28.70 6.23 19.71
CA GLU A 409 -28.46 7.65 19.98
C GLU A 409 -27.47 8.23 18.94
N TRP A 410 -27.70 9.48 18.50
CA TRP A 410 -26.88 10.15 17.50
C TRP A 410 -25.53 10.66 18.03
N GLU A 411 -25.47 11.00 19.32
CA GLU A 411 -24.34 11.68 19.96
C GLU A 411 -24.14 11.14 21.38
N ASN A 412 -22.89 11.09 21.86
CA ASN A 412 -22.58 10.77 23.25
C ASN A 412 -22.41 12.08 24.04
N SER A 413 -23.09 12.18 25.19
CA SER A 413 -23.50 13.41 25.88
C SER A 413 -22.42 14.37 26.43
N THR A 414 -21.13 14.14 26.23
CA THR A 414 -20.07 14.91 26.95
C THR A 414 -19.39 16.01 26.15
N ASP A 415 -19.33 15.91 24.82
CA ASP A 415 -18.74 16.91 23.94
C ASP A 415 -19.59 16.99 22.68
N LYS A 416 -19.76 18.18 22.07
CA LYS A 416 -20.54 18.42 20.84
C LYS A 416 -19.87 17.78 19.61
N VAL A 417 -19.63 16.48 19.69
CA VAL A 417 -18.96 15.64 18.73
C VAL A 417 -20.04 15.03 17.86
N TYR A 418 -20.06 15.44 16.60
CA TYR A 418 -20.92 14.85 15.62
C TYR A 418 -20.30 13.49 15.21
N ASN A 419 -20.86 12.37 15.68
CA ASN A 419 -20.40 11.02 15.30
C ASN A 419 -20.76 10.64 13.86
N THR A 420 -21.77 11.32 13.32
CA THR A 420 -22.39 11.13 11.99
C THR A 420 -22.37 12.43 11.19
N TYR A 421 -21.42 13.33 11.45
CA TYR A 421 -21.31 14.62 10.75
C TYR A 421 -21.31 14.43 9.23
N ARG A 422 -22.32 15.00 8.56
CA ARG A 422 -22.48 14.99 7.09
C ARG A 422 -22.32 13.60 6.47
N TRP A 423 -22.64 12.54 7.21
CA TRP A 423 -22.44 11.16 6.79
C TRP A 423 -23.31 10.76 5.59
N VAL A 424 -24.43 11.46 5.37
CA VAL A 424 -25.37 11.25 4.26
C VAL A 424 -25.58 12.51 3.42
N GLU A 425 -24.63 13.43 3.45
CA GLU A 425 -24.64 14.58 2.55
C GLU A 425 -24.67 14.11 1.08
N ASN A 426 -25.54 14.68 0.25
CA ASN A 426 -25.62 14.37 -1.20
C ASN A 426 -25.90 12.88 -1.54
N VAL A 427 -26.68 12.18 -0.71
CA VAL A 427 -27.26 10.85 -1.06
C VAL A 427 -28.52 10.99 -1.93
N ALA A 428 -29.15 9.87 -2.31
CA ALA A 428 -30.36 9.92 -3.12
C ALA A 428 -31.48 10.72 -2.43
N PRO A 429 -32.33 11.46 -3.17
CA PRO A 429 -33.37 12.31 -2.58
C PRO A 429 -34.51 11.51 -1.92
N THR A 430 -34.60 10.21 -2.19
CA THR A 430 -35.60 9.30 -1.61
C THR A 430 -34.94 7.98 -1.27
N GLY A 431 -35.35 7.38 -0.16
CA GLY A 431 -34.86 6.09 0.28
C GLY A 431 -35.60 5.57 1.50
N THR A 432 -35.11 4.43 2.03
CA THR A 432 -35.61 3.85 3.27
C THR A 432 -34.50 3.80 4.31
N PHE A 433 -34.77 4.35 5.50
CA PHE A 433 -33.89 4.31 6.66
C PHE A 433 -34.43 3.29 7.66
N TYR A 434 -33.67 2.24 7.93
CA TYR A 434 -34.01 1.21 8.91
C TYR A 434 -33.23 1.45 10.20
N CYS A 435 -33.93 1.64 11.32
CA CYS A 435 -33.30 1.91 12.61
C CYS A 435 -34.07 1.33 13.81
N PRO A 436 -33.47 1.26 15.01
CA PRO A 436 -34.19 0.92 16.22
C PRO A 436 -35.26 1.99 16.53
N LYS A 437 -36.30 1.61 17.28
CA LYS A 437 -37.38 2.52 17.68
C LYS A 437 -36.90 3.54 18.72
N ALA A 438 -35.87 3.21 19.49
CA ALA A 438 -35.26 4.10 20.45
C ALA A 438 -34.53 5.30 19.79
N LEU A 439 -34.14 5.20 18.52
CA LEU A 439 -33.42 6.27 17.83
C LEU A 439 -34.35 7.45 17.50
N ALA A 440 -33.96 8.65 17.90
CA ALA A 440 -34.71 9.87 17.59
C ALA A 440 -34.77 10.15 16.08
N GLU A 441 -35.97 10.42 15.56
CA GLU A 441 -36.18 10.82 14.17
C GLU A 441 -35.77 12.28 13.95
N GLU A 442 -34.49 12.49 13.67
CA GLU A 442 -33.92 13.77 13.27
C GLU A 442 -33.54 13.71 11.79
N TYR A 443 -33.80 14.80 11.05
CA TYR A 443 -33.51 14.87 9.62
C TYR A 443 -32.39 15.88 9.33
N GLY A 444 -31.59 15.59 8.30
CA GLY A 444 -30.51 16.43 7.82
C GLY A 444 -29.27 15.63 7.39
N GLU A 445 -28.27 16.32 6.85
CA GLU A 445 -27.04 15.70 6.31
C GLU A 445 -26.25 14.90 7.36
N SER A 446 -26.43 15.22 8.65
CA SER A 446 -25.79 14.54 9.78
C SER A 446 -26.71 13.58 10.53
N ARG A 447 -27.91 13.28 9.98
CA ARG A 447 -28.97 12.49 10.61
C ARG A 447 -29.65 11.60 9.55
N ILE A 448 -30.97 11.45 9.59
CA ILE A 448 -31.75 10.80 8.53
C ILE A 448 -31.80 11.73 7.32
N PRO A 449 -31.55 11.25 6.08
CA PRO A 449 -31.66 12.12 4.91
C PRO A 449 -33.08 12.68 4.75
N GLU A 450 -33.19 13.96 4.36
CA GLU A 450 -34.49 14.58 4.11
C GLU A 450 -35.27 13.83 3.01
N GLY A 451 -36.58 13.64 3.21
CA GLY A 451 -37.45 12.95 2.25
C GLY A 451 -37.42 11.41 2.32
N TRP A 452 -36.65 10.81 3.22
CA TRP A 452 -36.58 9.36 3.37
C TRP A 452 -37.69 8.80 4.27
N THR A 453 -38.09 7.56 3.98
CA THR A 453 -39.06 6.82 4.80
C THR A 453 -38.34 6.08 5.92
N VAL A 454 -38.76 6.27 7.16
CA VAL A 454 -38.25 5.51 8.31
C VAL A 454 -39.03 4.20 8.48
N LYS A 455 -38.30 3.11 8.72
CA LYS A 455 -38.86 1.82 9.16
C LYS A 455 -38.12 1.34 10.39
N TYR A 456 -38.85 0.87 11.38
CA TYR A 456 -38.23 0.37 12.60
C TYR A 456 -37.82 -1.09 12.43
N ILE A 457 -36.63 -1.40 12.93
CA ILE A 457 -36.16 -2.76 13.15
C ILE A 457 -36.75 -3.16 14.51
N ASP A 458 -37.61 -4.18 14.56
CA ASP A 458 -38.26 -4.59 15.81
C ASP A 458 -37.22 -4.94 16.89
N GLU A 459 -37.20 -4.16 17.98
CA GLU A 459 -36.38 -4.40 19.16
C GLU A 459 -37.00 -5.53 20.02
N GLY A 460 -36.57 -6.78 19.79
CA GLY A 460 -36.90 -7.97 20.61
C GLY A 460 -37.42 -9.13 19.76
N THR A 461 -36.83 -10.33 19.79
CA THR A 461 -36.55 -11.11 21.00
C THR A 461 -35.18 -11.80 20.97
N GLY A 462 -34.34 -11.47 21.96
CA GLY A 462 -33.52 -12.48 22.61
C GLY A 462 -34.41 -13.50 23.32
N VAL A 463 -33.87 -14.69 23.52
CA VAL A 463 -34.46 -15.90 24.08
C VAL A 463 -35.17 -15.70 25.45
N SER A 464 -36.19 -16.55 25.68
CA SER A 464 -36.96 -16.90 26.91
C SER A 464 -38.29 -16.15 27.10
N ASP A 465 -39.45 -16.77 27.34
CA ASP A 465 -39.77 -18.05 27.98
C ASP A 465 -40.82 -18.86 27.20
N ALA A 466 -40.80 -20.17 27.42
CA ALA A 466 -41.79 -21.12 26.98
C ALA A 466 -43.24 -20.63 27.22
N VAL A 467 -43.87 -20.13 26.16
CA VAL A 467 -45.28 -20.41 25.95
C VAL A 467 -45.31 -21.83 25.43
N ALA A 468 -46.12 -22.71 26.03
CA ALA A 468 -46.31 -24.08 25.56
C ALA A 468 -46.83 -24.05 24.11
N SER A 469 -45.91 -24.02 23.16
CA SER A 469 -46.13 -24.28 21.74
C SER A 469 -45.77 -25.75 21.52
N GLU A 470 -46.67 -26.52 20.92
CA GLU A 470 -46.35 -27.87 20.46
C GLU A 470 -45.38 -27.85 19.26
N THR A 471 -45.08 -26.66 18.71
CA THR A 471 -44.15 -26.46 17.60
C THR A 471 -42.71 -26.32 18.11
N THR A 472 -41.83 -27.21 17.65
CA THR A 472 -40.38 -27.14 17.92
C THR A 472 -39.62 -26.93 16.63
N VAL A 473 -38.72 -25.94 16.60
CA VAL A 473 -37.82 -25.67 15.45
C VAL A 473 -36.36 -25.81 15.88
N TRP A 474 -35.55 -26.56 15.13
CA TRP A 474 -34.12 -26.73 15.40
C TRP A 474 -33.31 -26.94 14.11
N THR A 475 -31.99 -26.94 14.21
CA THR A 475 -31.08 -27.08 13.06
C THR A 475 -30.10 -28.26 13.27
N GLU A 476 -29.80 -28.98 12.19
CA GLU A 476 -28.75 -30.00 12.15
C GLU A 476 -28.06 -29.97 10.77
N GLY A 477 -26.76 -29.67 10.75
CA GLY A 477 -26.03 -29.41 9.50
C GLY A 477 -26.58 -28.19 8.77
N ASN A 478 -26.87 -28.33 7.46
CA ASN A 478 -27.54 -27.30 6.64
C ASN A 478 -29.07 -27.55 6.55
N THR A 479 -29.69 -28.16 7.56
CA THR A 479 -31.12 -28.52 7.53
C THR A 479 -31.86 -27.91 8.72
N ILE A 480 -33.00 -27.30 8.45
CA ILE A 480 -33.96 -26.81 9.43
C ILE A 480 -35.03 -27.90 9.64
N TYR A 481 -35.33 -28.20 10.90
CA TYR A 481 -36.33 -29.16 11.32
C TYR A 481 -37.47 -28.44 12.04
N VAL A 482 -38.71 -28.80 11.71
CA VAL A 482 -39.92 -28.28 12.34
C VAL A 482 -40.80 -29.46 12.74
N ARG A 483 -41.16 -29.55 14.02
CA ARG A 483 -42.07 -30.58 14.57
C ARG A 483 -43.30 -29.90 15.16
N GLY A 484 -44.48 -30.51 15.02
CA GLY A 484 -45.71 -30.03 15.68
C GLY A 484 -46.35 -28.79 15.05
N ALA A 485 -46.02 -28.48 13.79
CA ALA A 485 -46.59 -27.35 13.07
C ALA A 485 -48.10 -27.52 12.82
N GLU A 486 -48.93 -26.59 13.33
CA GLU A 486 -50.34 -26.43 12.93
C GLU A 486 -50.47 -25.36 11.82
N GLY A 487 -50.05 -25.70 10.60
CA GLY A 487 -50.22 -24.81 9.45
C GLY A 487 -49.13 -24.94 8.39
N ASP A 488 -49.14 -24.03 7.43
CA ASP A 488 -48.10 -23.95 6.40
C ASP A 488 -46.78 -23.49 7.05
N VAL A 489 -45.68 -24.16 6.66
CA VAL A 489 -44.33 -23.80 7.09
C VAL A 489 -43.63 -23.10 5.94
N GLU A 490 -43.21 -21.87 6.18
CA GLU A 490 -42.52 -21.02 5.21
C GLU A 490 -41.15 -20.62 5.76
N VAL A 491 -40.10 -20.75 4.95
CA VAL A 491 -38.73 -20.34 5.34
C VAL A 491 -38.29 -19.22 4.44
N TYR A 492 -37.78 -18.15 5.06
CA TYR A 492 -37.30 -16.95 4.41
C TYR A 492 -35.82 -16.74 4.73
N ASP A 493 -35.08 -16.18 3.79
CA ASP A 493 -33.75 -15.62 4.08
C ASP A 493 -33.84 -14.23 4.72
N MET A 494 -32.70 -13.68 5.14
CA MET A 494 -32.60 -12.33 5.73
C MET A 494 -33.01 -11.19 4.78
N LEU A 495 -33.09 -11.46 3.48
CA LEU A 495 -33.58 -10.52 2.47
C LEU A 495 -35.10 -10.61 2.29
N GLY A 496 -35.77 -11.45 3.07
CA GLY A 496 -37.22 -11.66 3.02
C GLY A 496 -37.67 -12.50 1.82
N ARG A 497 -36.76 -13.19 1.12
CA ARG A 497 -37.10 -14.07 -0.01
C ARG A 497 -37.55 -15.42 0.52
N LEU A 498 -38.69 -15.90 0.01
CA LEU A 498 -39.20 -17.23 0.33
C LEU A 498 -38.29 -18.30 -0.27
N ILE A 499 -37.65 -19.10 0.58
CA ILE A 499 -36.78 -20.22 0.23
C ILE A 499 -37.61 -21.49 0.03
N VAL A 500 -38.54 -21.76 0.94
CA VAL A 500 -39.42 -22.92 0.83
C VAL A 500 -40.78 -22.63 1.46
N SER A 501 -41.84 -23.21 0.92
CA SER A 501 -43.16 -23.29 1.55
C SER A 501 -43.66 -24.72 1.47
N LYS A 502 -44.09 -25.30 2.60
CA LYS A 502 -44.64 -26.65 2.70
C LYS A 502 -46.01 -26.64 3.37
N ARG A 503 -46.99 -27.28 2.73
CA ARG A 503 -48.35 -27.51 3.26
C ARG A 503 -48.41 -28.73 4.17
N ASN A 504 -49.14 -28.61 5.27
CA ASN A 504 -49.14 -29.61 6.35
C ASN A 504 -49.75 -30.98 5.96
N GLY A 505 -49.17 -32.03 6.55
CA GLY A 505 -49.59 -33.43 6.46
C GLY A 505 -48.62 -34.43 7.15
N GLN A 506 -47.53 -33.95 7.78
CA GLN A 506 -46.52 -34.80 8.43
C GLN A 506 -46.06 -34.18 9.76
N GLU A 507 -45.91 -35.01 10.80
CA GLU A 507 -45.52 -34.59 12.16
C GLU A 507 -44.12 -33.96 12.25
N ASN A 508 -43.22 -34.24 11.28
CA ASN A 508 -41.84 -33.74 11.23
C ASN A 508 -41.49 -33.25 9.82
N ILE A 509 -41.20 -31.96 9.67
CA ILE A 509 -40.83 -31.31 8.42
C ILE A 509 -39.32 -31.05 8.43
N GLN A 510 -38.66 -31.45 7.35
CA GLN A 510 -37.22 -31.21 7.12
C GLN A 510 -37.04 -30.29 5.91
N ILE A 511 -36.19 -29.28 6.07
CA ILE A 511 -35.95 -28.21 5.10
C ILE A 511 -34.45 -28.00 4.95
N PRO A 512 -33.81 -28.64 3.96
CA PRO A 512 -32.43 -28.34 3.62
C PRO A 512 -32.35 -26.92 3.02
N VAL A 513 -31.40 -26.13 3.49
CA VAL A 513 -31.14 -24.77 3.02
C VAL A 513 -29.80 -24.69 2.27
N PRO A 514 -29.68 -23.79 1.26
CA PRO A 514 -28.57 -23.82 0.32
C PRO A 514 -27.21 -23.42 0.92
N GLN A 515 -27.21 -22.63 2.00
CA GLN A 515 -26.00 -22.14 2.66
C GLN A 515 -26.23 -21.91 4.17
N LYS A 516 -25.15 -21.84 4.95
CA LYS A 516 -25.20 -21.42 6.35
C LYS A 516 -25.58 -19.95 6.46
N GLY A 517 -26.20 -19.58 7.56
CA GLY A 517 -26.73 -18.23 7.73
C GLY A 517 -28.00 -18.17 8.57
N ILE A 518 -28.60 -16.99 8.61
CA ILE A 518 -29.79 -16.71 9.41
C ILE A 518 -31.03 -16.88 8.53
N TYR A 519 -32.02 -17.60 9.05
CA TYR A 519 -33.30 -17.81 8.38
C TYR A 519 -34.47 -17.50 9.33
N VAL A 520 -35.58 -17.09 8.72
CA VAL A 520 -36.85 -16.87 9.41
C VAL A 520 -37.83 -17.96 8.99
N VAL A 521 -38.25 -18.78 9.94
CA VAL A 521 -39.22 -19.88 9.76
C VAL A 521 -40.57 -19.41 10.29
N LYS A 522 -41.58 -19.31 9.43
CA LYS A 522 -42.96 -19.02 9.81
C LYS A 522 -43.76 -20.31 9.86
N VAL A 523 -44.49 -20.52 10.94
CA VAL A 523 -45.39 -21.66 11.15
C VAL A 523 -46.74 -21.12 11.58
N GLY A 524 -47.70 -21.03 10.65
CA GLY A 524 -48.97 -20.35 10.93
C GLY A 524 -48.75 -18.88 11.36
N THR A 525 -49.11 -18.55 12.60
CA THR A 525 -48.85 -17.20 13.19
C THR A 525 -47.52 -17.11 13.95
N GLU A 526 -46.83 -18.23 14.18
CA GLU A 526 -45.55 -18.25 14.87
C GLU A 526 -44.40 -17.91 13.92
N THR A 527 -43.39 -17.22 14.44
CA THR A 527 -42.16 -16.90 13.71
C THR A 527 -40.96 -17.31 14.56
N HIS A 528 -40.08 -18.11 13.97
CA HIS A 528 -38.90 -18.68 14.60
C HIS A 528 -37.65 -18.22 13.83
N LYS A 529 -36.68 -17.61 14.51
CA LYS A 529 -35.37 -17.29 13.92
C LYS A 529 -34.42 -18.45 14.16
N VAL A 530 -33.78 -18.94 13.10
CA VAL A 530 -32.79 -20.01 13.19
C VAL A 530 -31.47 -19.58 12.58
N VAL A 531 -30.38 -20.03 13.19
CA VAL A 531 -29.01 -19.78 12.73
C VAL A 531 -28.39 -21.14 12.42
N LEU A 532 -27.87 -21.31 11.20
CA LEU A 532 -27.19 -22.51 10.72
C LEU A 532 -25.69 -22.30 10.54
#